data_AF-A0A8T4WKB5-F1
#
_entry.id   AF-A0A8T4WKB5-F1
#
_cell.length_a   1.000
_cell.length_b   1.000
_cell.length_c   1.000
_cell.angle_alpha   90.00
_cell.angle_beta   90.00
_cell.angle_gamma   90.00
#
_symmetry.space_group_name_H-M   'P 1'
#
loop_
_entity.id
_entity.type
_entity.pdbx_description
1 polymer ?
#
loop_
_entity_poly.entity_id
_entity_poly.type
_entity_poly.pdbx_seq_one_letter_code
_entity_poly.pdbx_strand_id
1 'polypeptide(L)'
;MKIGKTMWMELKNRWKGFLLFILVVVLLVGGFVQAYPSFSEAFEDELEGSENIDIEVLEDRKNVTVKLSWKEIVDAENYSILVSESANMMAPLDRVDGVENTSHNCSLKYDEKEGFPERYFAVVAVIDEDEKELVGMGMNFERTSPFQEIWGVDYGDIQGFLSILWSTWWILLIGLYIGYISVNLITKDYEEERMDVLLSKPISRRQYLLEKFSIVSLYTLALLVLVGLVLVASAYSLGELNSVSSSALMISSVLSWPVFLVVISISVLAGVYLESSRKAVGVSFIFILIQYGVNMVGDLTEGLEYLKTYTIINYWNYEAALYGEAVSAYDVGFLLVLSAVLIVSALVIFDRKDIPV
;
A
#
# COMPACT_ATOMS: atom_id res chain seq x y z
N MET A 1 -30.16 -21.03 -24.66
CA MET A 1 -29.26 -20.01 -24.10
C MET A 1 -29.98 -19.29 -22.95
N LYS A 2 -29.85 -19.78 -21.70
CA LYS A 2 -30.54 -19.28 -20.49
C LYS A 2 -29.58 -18.73 -19.43
N ILE A 3 -28.33 -18.47 -19.80
CA ILE A 3 -27.23 -18.07 -18.91
C ILE A 3 -27.52 -16.74 -18.18
N GLY A 4 -28.28 -15.83 -18.78
CA GLY A 4 -28.59 -14.52 -18.18
C GLY A 4 -29.69 -14.51 -17.11
N LYS A 5 -30.60 -15.50 -17.07
CA LYS A 5 -31.79 -15.44 -16.19
C LYS A 5 -31.46 -15.72 -14.73
N THR A 6 -30.54 -16.65 -14.47
CA THR A 6 -30.08 -16.98 -13.10
C THR A 6 -29.26 -15.83 -12.54
N MET A 7 -28.32 -15.30 -13.35
CA MET A 7 -27.51 -14.12 -13.02
C MET A 7 -28.38 -12.89 -12.66
N TRP A 8 -29.45 -12.63 -13.44
CA TRP A 8 -30.36 -11.51 -13.18
C TRP A 8 -31.11 -11.65 -11.85
N MET A 9 -31.50 -12.86 -11.44
CA MET A 9 -32.21 -13.09 -10.18
C MET A 9 -31.30 -12.90 -8.96
N GLU A 10 -30.04 -13.34 -9.04
CA GLU A 10 -29.08 -13.13 -7.95
C GLU A 10 -28.69 -11.67 -7.78
N LEU A 11 -28.48 -10.96 -8.90
CA LEU A 11 -28.23 -9.52 -8.91
C LEU A 11 -29.37 -8.79 -8.21
N LYS A 12 -30.63 -9.05 -8.58
CA LYS A 12 -31.80 -8.35 -8.04
C LYS A 12 -31.98 -8.56 -6.52
N ASN A 13 -31.67 -9.75 -6.00
CA ASN A 13 -31.85 -10.04 -4.57
C ASN A 13 -30.73 -9.47 -3.68
N ARG A 14 -29.53 -9.22 -4.22
CA ARG A 14 -28.35 -8.80 -3.41
C ARG A 14 -27.72 -7.46 -3.80
N TRP A 15 -28.25 -6.77 -4.81
CA TRP A 15 -27.70 -5.52 -5.32
C TRP A 15 -27.51 -4.42 -4.25
N LYS A 16 -28.40 -4.31 -3.24
CA LYS A 16 -28.29 -3.26 -2.21
C LYS A 16 -27.02 -3.38 -1.39
N GLY A 17 -26.68 -4.60 -0.94
CA GLY A 17 -25.47 -4.84 -0.16
C GLY A 17 -24.20 -4.64 -0.98
N PHE A 18 -24.25 -4.99 -2.27
CA PHE A 18 -23.15 -4.78 -3.20
C PHE A 18 -22.94 -3.29 -3.53
N LEU A 19 -24.01 -2.53 -3.77
CA LEU A 19 -23.95 -1.09 -3.99
C LEU A 19 -23.43 -0.35 -2.76
N LEU A 20 -23.88 -0.74 -1.56
CA LEU A 20 -23.37 -0.15 -0.32
C LEU A 20 -21.87 -0.42 -0.17
N PHE A 21 -21.42 -1.64 -0.44
CA PHE A 21 -20.00 -1.97 -0.39
C PHE A 21 -19.19 -1.19 -1.43
N ILE A 22 -19.65 -1.12 -2.68
CA ILE A 22 -19.03 -0.27 -3.72
C ILE A 22 -18.92 1.16 -3.23
N LEU A 23 -20.00 1.73 -2.69
CA LEU A 23 -19.99 3.11 -2.19
C LEU A 23 -18.94 3.30 -1.10
N VAL A 24 -18.85 2.38 -0.14
CA VAL A 24 -17.84 2.42 0.92
C VAL A 24 -16.42 2.33 0.35
N VAL A 25 -16.17 1.43 -0.59
CA VAL A 25 -14.85 1.27 -1.22
C VAL A 25 -14.47 2.51 -2.01
N VAL A 26 -15.39 3.09 -2.79
CA VAL A 26 -15.17 4.32 -3.56
C VAL A 26 -14.87 5.49 -2.64
N LEU A 27 -15.62 5.64 -1.54
CA LEU A 27 -15.38 6.70 -0.56
C LEU A 27 -14.05 6.52 0.17
N LEU A 28 -13.67 5.28 0.52
CA LEU A 28 -12.38 4.99 1.14
C LEU A 28 -11.23 5.29 0.19
N VAL A 29 -11.25 4.74 -1.02
CA VAL A 29 -10.16 4.94 -2.00
C VAL A 29 -10.03 6.41 -2.36
N GLY A 30 -11.13 7.06 -2.73
CA GLY A 30 -11.11 8.48 -3.05
C GLY A 30 -10.68 9.33 -1.86
N GLY A 31 -11.20 9.04 -0.67
CA GLY A 31 -10.86 9.75 0.56
C GLY A 31 -9.39 9.61 0.96
N PHE A 32 -8.81 8.41 0.83
CA PHE A 32 -7.39 8.21 1.10
C PHE A 32 -6.51 8.98 0.12
N VAL A 33 -6.83 8.97 -1.18
CA VAL A 33 -6.07 9.77 -2.16
C VAL A 33 -6.18 11.25 -1.83
N GLN A 34 -7.35 11.76 -1.44
CA GLN A 34 -7.50 13.16 -1.01
C GLN A 34 -6.73 13.51 0.28
N ALA A 35 -6.34 12.52 1.08
CA ALA A 35 -5.49 12.74 2.25
C ALA A 35 -3.99 12.81 1.91
N TYR A 36 -3.61 12.54 0.65
CA TYR A 36 -2.22 12.58 0.20
C TYR A 36 -1.52 13.92 0.48
N PRO A 37 -2.09 15.10 0.20
CA PRO A 37 -1.39 16.37 0.46
C PRO A 37 -1.02 16.54 1.94
N SER A 38 -1.94 16.23 2.85
CA SER A 38 -1.67 16.27 4.29
C SER A 38 -0.67 15.21 4.74
N PHE A 39 -0.56 14.11 4.02
CA PHE A 39 0.48 13.11 4.24
C PHE A 39 1.83 13.64 3.74
N SER A 40 1.92 14.16 2.52
CA SER A 40 3.13 14.74 1.91
C SER A 40 3.70 15.89 2.74
N GLU A 41 2.85 16.84 3.15
CA GLU A 41 3.23 17.98 4.00
C GLU A 41 3.91 17.53 5.30
N ALA A 42 3.44 16.43 5.91
CA ALA A 42 4.05 15.89 7.14
C ALA A 42 5.46 15.33 6.93
N PHE A 43 5.88 15.07 5.68
CA PHE A 43 7.25 14.70 5.31
C PHE A 43 8.05 15.88 4.75
N GLU A 44 7.37 16.88 4.20
CA GLU A 44 7.95 18.09 3.61
C GLU A 44 8.23 19.22 4.61
N ASP A 45 7.74 19.16 5.86
CA ASP A 45 8.01 20.22 6.86
C ASP A 45 9.51 20.52 6.93
N GLU A 46 9.88 21.62 6.29
CA GLU A 46 11.22 22.19 6.29
C GLU A 46 11.62 22.42 7.74
N LEU A 47 12.88 22.17 8.08
CA LEU A 47 13.35 22.43 9.44
C LEU A 47 13.07 23.91 9.78
N GLU A 48 12.72 24.20 11.03
CA GLU A 48 12.34 25.56 11.43
C GLU A 48 13.39 26.59 11.00
N GLY A 49 12.97 27.59 10.20
CA GLY A 49 13.84 28.65 9.67
C GLY A 49 14.83 28.22 8.58
N SER A 50 14.60 27.10 7.88
CA SER A 50 15.50 26.62 6.80
C SER A 50 15.73 27.66 5.70
N GLU A 51 14.71 28.45 5.37
CA GLU A 51 14.78 29.57 4.41
C GLU A 51 15.83 30.64 4.76
N ASN A 52 16.24 30.70 6.03
CA ASN A 52 17.23 31.65 6.52
C ASN A 52 18.65 31.07 6.55
N ILE A 53 18.85 29.80 6.16
CA ILE A 53 20.16 29.12 6.14
C ILE A 53 20.44 28.54 4.76
N ASP A 54 21.62 28.84 4.24
CA ASP A 54 22.18 28.26 3.04
C ASP A 54 23.36 27.34 3.39
N ILE A 55 23.39 26.14 2.79
CA ILE A 55 24.35 25.08 3.09
C ILE A 55 25.02 24.63 1.80
N GLU A 56 26.31 24.93 1.68
CA GLU A 56 27.15 24.44 0.59
C GLU A 56 28.05 23.30 1.09
N VAL A 57 27.89 22.11 0.50
CA VAL A 57 28.76 20.96 0.77
C VAL A 57 29.95 20.99 -0.19
N LEU A 58 31.14 21.26 0.33
CA LEU A 58 32.40 21.25 -0.42
C LEU A 58 33.13 19.93 -0.16
N GLU A 59 33.12 19.04 -1.15
CA GLU A 59 33.81 17.75 -1.10
C GLU A 59 35.28 17.87 -1.53
N ASP A 60 36.20 17.47 -0.66
CA ASP A 60 37.58 17.11 -1.02
C ASP A 60 37.83 15.63 -0.71
N ARG A 61 38.81 15.00 -1.35
CA ARG A 61 39.02 13.53 -1.45
C ARG A 61 39.01 12.74 -0.14
N LYS A 62 39.08 13.39 1.03
CA LYS A 62 39.00 12.77 2.38
C LYS A 62 38.26 13.60 3.44
N ASN A 63 37.84 14.83 3.13
CA ASN A 63 37.21 15.74 4.08
C ASN A 63 36.03 16.44 3.40
N VAL A 64 34.89 16.50 4.09
CA VAL A 64 33.76 17.36 3.68
C VAL A 64 33.77 18.61 4.53
N THR A 65 33.80 19.76 3.87
CA THR A 65 33.61 21.05 4.54
C THR A 65 32.20 21.51 4.22
N VAL A 66 31.35 21.57 5.25
CA VAL A 66 30.02 22.13 5.14
C VAL A 66 30.14 23.62 5.45
N LYS A 67 29.93 24.46 4.43
CA LYS A 67 29.89 25.91 4.58
C LYS A 67 28.45 26.32 4.86
N LEU A 68 28.22 26.81 6.07
CA LEU A 68 26.94 27.34 6.51
C LEU A 68 26.96 28.85 6.34
N SER A 69 25.91 29.41 5.77
CA SER A 69 25.64 30.85 5.74
C SER A 69 24.20 31.12 6.14
N TRP A 70 23.94 32.20 6.85
CA TRP A 70 22.60 32.49 7.34
C TRP A 70 22.26 33.97 7.28
N LYS A 71 20.96 34.27 7.38
CA LYS A 71 20.44 35.63 7.41
C LYS A 71 20.79 36.30 8.74
N GLU A 72 21.30 37.52 8.66
CA GLU A 72 21.67 38.33 9.83
C GLU A 72 20.43 38.78 10.63
N ILE A 73 20.51 38.70 11.95
CA ILE A 73 19.51 39.27 12.87
C ILE A 73 20.07 40.60 13.42
N VAL A 74 19.24 41.65 13.38
CA VAL A 74 19.64 43.06 13.58
C VAL A 74 20.16 43.37 15.00
N ASP A 75 19.91 42.48 15.98
CA ASP A 75 20.26 42.66 17.39
C ASP A 75 21.10 41.50 17.97
N ALA A 76 21.72 40.66 17.13
CA ALA A 76 22.53 39.53 17.60
C ALA A 76 23.96 39.97 17.99
N GLU A 77 24.42 39.63 19.21
CA GLU A 77 25.80 39.84 19.64
C GLU A 77 26.76 38.80 19.04
N ASN A 78 26.30 37.54 18.97
CA ASN A 78 27.02 36.44 18.35
C ASN A 78 26.06 35.30 17.98
N TYR A 79 26.56 34.32 17.24
CA TYR A 79 25.83 33.11 16.85
C TYR A 79 26.44 31.87 17.51
N SER A 80 25.56 30.94 17.88
CA SER A 80 25.87 29.59 18.34
C SER A 80 25.41 28.57 17.30
N ILE A 81 26.32 27.70 16.86
CA ILE A 81 26.04 26.64 15.90
C ILE A 81 25.99 25.31 16.64
N LEU A 82 24.90 24.57 16.48
CA LEU A 82 24.71 23.24 17.05
C LEU A 82 24.77 22.21 15.94
N VAL A 83 25.53 21.13 16.17
CA VAL A 83 25.62 19.98 15.26
C VAL A 83 25.07 18.75 15.97
N SER A 84 24.13 18.03 15.35
CA SER A 84 23.47 16.86 15.94
C SER A 84 23.23 15.75 14.91
N GLU A 85 23.00 14.53 15.39
CA GLU A 85 22.54 13.39 14.57
C GLU A 85 21.01 13.38 14.42
N SER A 86 20.30 14.17 15.23
CA SER A 86 18.83 14.24 15.23
C SER A 86 18.33 15.68 15.12
N ALA A 87 17.23 15.85 14.38
CA ALA A 87 16.55 17.14 14.18
C ALA A 87 16.06 17.79 15.50
N ASN A 88 15.84 16.99 16.55
CA ASN A 88 15.36 17.49 17.85
C ASN A 88 16.44 18.20 18.70
N MET A 89 17.71 18.17 18.29
CA MET A 89 18.83 18.91 18.90
C MET A 89 19.00 18.74 20.43
N MET A 90 18.41 17.73 21.06
CA MET A 90 18.40 17.58 22.53
C MET A 90 19.80 17.28 23.12
N ALA A 91 20.67 16.66 22.33
CA ALA A 91 22.04 16.32 22.70
C ALA A 91 22.98 16.63 21.53
N PRO A 92 23.35 17.91 21.32
CA PRO A 92 24.23 18.28 20.23
C PRO A 92 25.60 17.61 20.43
N LEU A 93 26.11 17.00 19.36
CA LEU A 93 27.43 16.39 19.32
C LEU A 93 28.54 17.43 19.45
N ASP A 94 28.34 18.57 18.80
CA ASP A 94 29.28 19.67 18.78
C ASP A 94 28.54 21.01 18.88
N ARG A 95 29.19 21.99 19.49
CA ARG A 95 28.65 23.33 19.70
C ARG A 95 29.76 24.35 19.54
N VAL A 96 29.58 25.25 18.58
CA VAL A 96 30.48 26.38 18.33
C VAL A 96 29.78 27.66 18.75
N ASP A 97 30.26 28.27 19.83
CA ASP A 97 29.73 29.53 20.36
C ASP A 97 30.60 30.74 19.94
N GLY A 98 30.03 31.94 19.92
CA GLY A 98 30.78 33.18 19.73
C GLY A 98 31.15 33.49 18.27
N VAL A 99 30.37 32.99 17.31
CA VAL A 99 30.60 33.29 15.89
C VAL A 99 30.05 34.68 15.59
N GLU A 100 30.90 35.63 15.23
CA GLU A 100 30.49 37.01 14.92
C GLU A 100 30.03 37.20 13.47
N ASN A 101 30.49 36.35 12.55
CA ASN A 101 30.15 36.42 11.13
C ASN A 101 28.93 35.56 10.79
N THR A 102 28.20 35.93 9.73
CA THR A 102 27.04 35.17 9.20
C THR A 102 27.41 33.95 8.36
N SER A 103 28.64 33.45 8.50
CA SER A 103 29.08 32.22 7.84
C SER A 103 30.11 31.47 8.68
N HIS A 104 30.06 30.14 8.63
CA HIS A 104 31.00 29.27 9.32
C HIS A 104 31.24 27.98 8.54
N ASN A 105 32.48 27.51 8.58
CA ASN A 105 32.89 26.28 7.92
C ASN A 105 33.01 25.15 8.95
N CYS A 106 32.13 24.16 8.86
CA CYS A 106 32.18 22.95 9.67
C CYS A 106 32.93 21.85 8.91
N SER A 107 34.03 21.35 9.47
CA SER A 107 34.76 20.22 8.88
C SER A 107 34.23 18.90 9.44
N LEU A 108 33.65 18.06 8.58
CA LEU A 108 33.22 16.70 8.92
C LEU A 108 34.30 15.70 8.48
N LYS A 109 34.67 14.79 9.38
CA LYS A 109 35.61 13.71 9.08
C LYS A 109 34.87 12.55 8.41
N TYR A 110 35.48 12.00 7.37
CA TYR A 110 35.00 10.79 6.70
C TYR A 110 35.12 9.57 7.62
N ASP A 111 34.06 8.77 7.71
CA ASP A 111 34.05 7.46 8.38
C ASP A 111 34.20 6.34 7.34
N GLU A 112 35.17 5.44 7.51
CA GLU A 112 35.42 4.34 6.57
C GLU A 112 34.30 3.28 6.55
N LYS A 113 33.41 3.24 7.55
CA LYS A 113 32.29 2.30 7.63
C LYS A 113 30.97 2.86 7.12
N GLU A 114 30.69 4.12 7.40
CA GLU A 114 29.39 4.75 7.15
C GLU A 114 29.44 5.86 6.10
N GLY A 115 30.64 6.22 5.61
CA GLY A 115 30.81 7.26 4.59
C GLY A 115 30.89 8.66 5.20
N PHE A 116 30.33 9.67 4.51
CA PHE A 116 30.25 11.02 5.06
C PHE A 116 29.09 11.10 6.07
N PRO A 117 29.33 11.60 7.30
CA PRO A 117 28.30 11.61 8.32
C PRO A 117 27.17 12.59 7.98
N GLU A 118 25.95 12.09 8.03
CA GLU A 118 24.71 12.88 7.97
C GLU A 118 24.54 13.66 9.27
N ARG A 119 24.36 14.98 9.18
CA ARG A 119 24.32 15.89 10.32
C ARG A 119 23.25 16.97 10.12
N TYR A 120 22.56 17.25 11.21
CA TYR A 120 21.70 18.42 11.32
C TYR A 120 22.50 19.58 11.92
N PHE A 121 22.22 20.78 11.43
CA PHE A 121 22.79 22.04 11.88
C PHE A 121 21.67 22.96 12.35
N ALA A 122 21.82 23.57 13.52
CA ALA A 122 20.98 24.67 13.96
C ALA A 122 21.85 25.90 14.23
N VAL A 123 21.39 27.06 13.77
CA VAL A 123 22.04 28.35 14.07
C VAL A 123 21.12 29.12 14.99
N VAL A 124 21.65 29.50 16.15
CA VAL A 124 20.95 30.24 17.19
C VAL A 124 21.65 31.58 17.38
N ALA A 125 20.91 32.67 17.22
CA ALA A 125 21.39 34.00 17.55
C ALA A 125 21.31 34.21 19.05
N VAL A 126 22.36 34.80 19.63
CA VAL A 126 22.41 35.23 21.03
C VAL A 126 22.25 36.75 21.03
N ILE A 127 21.10 37.21 21.51
CA ILE A 127 20.77 38.65 21.60
C ILE A 127 21.21 39.19 22.97
N ASP A 128 21.02 38.39 24.03
CA ASP A 128 21.53 38.63 25.39
C ASP A 128 21.91 37.27 26.03
N GLU A 129 22.60 37.24 27.18
CA GLU A 129 23.00 35.99 27.86
C GLU A 129 21.80 35.04 28.12
N ASP A 130 20.62 35.62 28.33
CA ASP A 130 19.36 34.91 28.60
C ASP A 130 18.40 34.85 27.40
N GLU A 131 18.62 35.62 26.34
CA GLU A 131 17.71 35.70 25.17
C GLU A 131 18.38 35.14 23.91
N LYS A 132 17.84 34.00 23.44
CA LYS A 132 18.34 33.26 22.28
C LYS A 132 17.20 33.01 21.31
N GLU A 133 17.47 33.25 20.03
CA GLU A 133 16.50 33.07 18.95
C GLU A 133 17.05 32.07 17.92
N LEU A 134 16.22 31.11 17.50
CA LEU A 134 16.59 30.21 16.42
C LEU A 134 16.56 30.98 15.10
N VAL A 135 17.71 31.13 14.45
CA VAL A 135 17.81 31.74 13.10
C VAL A 135 17.25 30.76 12.07
N GLY A 136 17.63 29.50 12.19
CA GLY A 136 17.13 28.43 11.36
C GLY A 136 17.85 27.10 11.60
N MET A 137 17.44 26.11 10.83
CA MET A 137 18.02 24.77 10.83
C MET A 137 18.26 24.29 9.40
N GLY A 138 19.27 23.46 9.21
CA GLY A 138 19.56 22.84 7.92
C GLY A 138 20.28 21.49 8.08
N MET A 139 20.54 20.84 6.96
CA MET A 139 21.13 19.51 6.90
C MET A 139 22.11 19.40 5.72
N ASN A 140 23.10 18.51 5.81
CA ASN A 140 24.07 18.25 4.73
C ASN A 140 23.70 17.05 3.85
N PHE A 141 22.48 16.52 4.00
CA PHE A 141 21.97 15.36 3.28
C PHE A 141 20.55 15.64 2.80
N GLU A 142 20.13 14.99 1.72
CA GLU A 142 18.73 15.06 1.30
C GLU A 142 17.88 14.25 2.29
N ARG A 143 16.85 14.88 2.86
CA ARG A 143 15.95 14.22 3.83
C ARG A 143 15.24 13.07 3.13
N THR A 144 15.75 11.87 3.38
CA THR A 144 15.16 10.63 2.93
C THR A 144 14.07 10.30 3.94
N SER A 145 12.84 9.98 3.52
CA SER A 145 11.78 9.70 4.51
C SER A 145 12.22 8.52 5.40
N PRO A 146 11.90 8.49 6.71
CA PRO A 146 12.26 7.37 7.58
C PRO A 146 11.80 6.01 7.04
N PHE A 147 10.78 6.03 6.18
CA PHE A 147 10.29 4.84 5.48
C PHE A 147 11.12 4.50 4.24
N GLN A 148 11.70 5.47 3.53
CA GLN A 148 12.60 5.22 2.41
C GLN A 148 13.93 4.58 2.87
N GLU A 149 14.41 4.92 4.06
CA GLU A 149 15.57 4.25 4.67
C GLU A 149 15.29 2.77 4.99
N ILE A 150 14.07 2.45 5.42
CA ILE A 150 13.67 1.08 5.81
C ILE A 150 13.23 0.24 4.61
N TRP A 151 12.55 0.84 3.63
CA TRP A 151 11.84 0.12 2.57
C TRP A 151 12.32 0.46 1.15
N GLY A 152 13.29 1.38 0.99
CA GLY A 152 13.89 1.73 -0.29
C GLY A 152 12.98 2.51 -1.26
N VAL A 153 11.81 2.96 -0.80
CA VAL A 153 10.80 3.66 -1.60
C VAL A 153 10.53 5.04 -0.99
N ASP A 154 10.57 6.11 -1.80
CA ASP A 154 10.15 7.43 -1.34
C ASP A 154 8.62 7.47 -1.22
N TYR A 155 8.17 7.42 0.03
CA TYR A 155 6.74 7.46 0.36
C TYR A 155 6.17 8.88 0.39
N GLY A 156 7.01 9.92 0.33
CA GLY A 156 6.56 11.29 0.19
C GLY A 156 5.83 11.53 -1.13
N ASP A 157 6.24 10.84 -2.20
CA ASP A 157 5.56 10.89 -3.49
C ASP A 157 4.25 10.07 -3.51
N ILE A 158 3.31 10.47 -4.36
CA ILE A 158 1.99 9.85 -4.49
C ILE A 158 2.09 8.36 -4.88
N GLN A 159 3.12 7.96 -5.64
CA GLN A 159 3.34 6.55 -5.98
C GLN A 159 3.68 5.71 -4.74
N GLY A 160 4.55 6.22 -3.88
CA GLY A 160 4.89 5.57 -2.62
C GLY A 160 3.70 5.56 -1.67
N PHE A 161 3.01 6.69 -1.49
CA PHE A 161 1.80 6.76 -0.67
C PHE A 161 0.75 5.72 -1.09
N LEU A 162 0.46 5.60 -2.39
CA LEU A 162 -0.44 4.58 -2.93
C LEU A 162 0.06 3.16 -2.67
N SER A 163 1.38 2.94 -2.70
CA SER A 163 1.97 1.63 -2.43
C SER A 163 1.70 1.17 -0.99
N ILE A 164 1.83 2.06 0.00
CA ILE A 164 1.47 1.77 1.40
C ILE A 164 0.00 1.39 1.53
N LEU A 165 -0.88 2.15 0.88
CA LEU A 165 -2.33 1.92 0.93
C LEU A 165 -2.70 0.54 0.38
N TRP A 166 -2.07 0.15 -0.74
CA TRP A 166 -2.28 -1.16 -1.36
C TRP A 166 -1.79 -2.31 -0.48
N SER A 167 -0.60 -2.17 0.10
CA SER A 167 -0.02 -3.19 1.00
C SER A 167 -0.87 -3.42 2.24
N THR A 168 -1.35 -2.35 2.88
CA THR A 168 -1.81 -2.43 4.27
C THR A 168 -3.28 -2.90 4.41
N TRP A 169 -4.22 -2.32 3.66
CA TRP A 169 -5.67 -2.55 3.92
C TRP A 169 -6.38 -3.26 2.76
N TRP A 170 -5.83 -3.19 1.55
CA TRP A 170 -6.54 -3.55 0.32
C TRP A 170 -6.99 -5.01 0.31
N ILE A 171 -6.06 -5.94 0.52
CA ILE A 171 -6.35 -7.38 0.50
C ILE A 171 -7.26 -7.77 1.67
N LEU A 172 -7.07 -7.17 2.85
CA LEU A 172 -7.89 -7.47 4.02
C LEU A 172 -9.35 -7.03 3.79
N LEU A 173 -9.59 -5.76 3.47
CA LEU A 173 -10.95 -5.25 3.34
C LEU A 173 -11.70 -5.87 2.15
N ILE A 174 -11.07 -5.85 0.97
CA ILE A 174 -11.72 -6.31 -0.26
C ILE A 174 -11.74 -7.84 -0.31
N GLY A 175 -10.65 -8.49 0.08
CA GLY A 175 -10.55 -9.95 0.09
C GLY A 175 -11.53 -10.60 1.05
N LEU A 176 -11.70 -10.07 2.27
CA LEU A 176 -12.68 -10.62 3.22
C LEU A 176 -14.11 -10.49 2.69
N TYR A 177 -14.47 -9.36 2.09
CA TYR A 177 -15.80 -9.19 1.50
C TYR A 177 -16.05 -10.11 0.31
N ILE A 178 -15.08 -10.20 -0.61
CA ILE A 178 -15.16 -11.08 -1.78
C ILE A 178 -15.26 -12.55 -1.32
N GLY A 179 -14.45 -12.95 -0.34
CA GLY A 179 -14.50 -14.29 0.22
C GLY A 179 -15.86 -14.59 0.84
N TYR A 180 -16.40 -13.65 1.62
CA TYR A 180 -17.74 -13.75 2.20
C TYR A 180 -18.82 -13.93 1.14
N ILE A 181 -18.84 -13.12 0.07
CA ILE A 181 -19.85 -13.28 -1.00
C ILE A 181 -19.66 -14.60 -1.72
N SER A 182 -18.42 -14.96 -2.05
CA SER A 182 -18.09 -16.18 -2.81
C SER A 182 -18.59 -17.43 -2.09
N VAL A 183 -18.38 -17.52 -0.77
CA VAL A 183 -18.93 -18.60 0.04
C VAL A 183 -20.46 -18.59 0.00
N ASN A 184 -21.07 -17.45 0.35
CA ASN A 184 -22.53 -17.31 0.47
C ASN A 184 -23.28 -17.42 -0.87
N LEU A 185 -22.58 -17.40 -1.99
CA LEU A 185 -23.16 -17.63 -3.31
C LEU A 185 -23.45 -19.11 -3.55
N ILE A 186 -22.71 -19.98 -2.87
CA ILE A 186 -22.83 -21.44 -2.99
C ILE A 186 -23.58 -22.00 -1.78
N THR A 187 -23.11 -21.70 -0.57
CA THR A 187 -23.63 -22.32 0.67
C THR A 187 -25.08 -21.97 0.94
N LYS A 188 -25.57 -20.81 0.51
CA LYS A 188 -26.99 -20.45 0.68
C LYS A 188 -27.94 -21.28 -0.16
N ASP A 189 -27.50 -21.79 -1.32
CA ASP A 189 -28.34 -22.67 -2.11
C ASP A 189 -28.48 -24.06 -1.43
N TYR A 190 -27.51 -24.45 -0.60
CA TYR A 190 -27.61 -25.61 0.29
C TYR A 190 -28.48 -25.31 1.52
N GLU A 191 -28.21 -24.22 2.24
CA GLU A 191 -28.90 -23.86 3.49
C GLU A 191 -30.39 -23.52 3.30
N GLU A 192 -30.79 -23.08 2.11
CA GLU A 192 -32.19 -22.77 1.76
C GLU A 192 -32.90 -23.93 1.04
N GLU A 193 -32.32 -25.14 0.99
CA GLU A 193 -32.87 -26.33 0.30
C GLU A 193 -33.25 -26.07 -1.17
N ARG A 194 -32.54 -25.13 -1.82
CA ARG A 194 -32.81 -24.72 -3.22
C ARG A 194 -32.05 -25.54 -4.24
N MET A 195 -31.03 -26.28 -3.80
CA MET A 195 -30.14 -27.02 -4.69
C MET A 195 -30.91 -28.02 -5.57
N ASP A 196 -31.88 -28.74 -4.99
CA ASP A 196 -32.70 -29.72 -5.70
C ASP A 196 -33.59 -29.10 -6.77
N VAL A 197 -34.22 -27.96 -6.45
CA VAL A 197 -35.06 -27.22 -7.40
C VAL A 197 -34.21 -26.64 -8.53
N LEU A 198 -32.99 -26.18 -8.24
CA LEU A 198 -32.08 -25.63 -9.24
C LEU A 198 -31.55 -26.72 -10.18
N LEU A 199 -31.21 -27.89 -9.66
CA LEU A 199 -30.67 -29.02 -10.42
C LEU A 199 -31.76 -29.89 -11.08
N SER A 200 -33.03 -29.72 -10.73
CA SER A 200 -34.16 -30.28 -11.50
C SER A 200 -34.26 -29.68 -12.92
N LYS A 201 -33.66 -28.51 -13.13
CA LYS A 201 -33.49 -27.90 -14.46
C LYS A 201 -32.35 -28.61 -15.19
N PRO A 202 -32.33 -28.64 -16.54
CA PRO A 202 -31.27 -29.26 -17.31
C PRO A 202 -29.98 -28.42 -17.29
N ILE A 203 -29.39 -28.25 -16.10
CA ILE A 203 -28.15 -27.54 -15.84
C ILE A 203 -27.20 -28.55 -15.17
N SER A 204 -26.01 -28.72 -15.73
CA SER A 204 -25.01 -29.60 -15.12
C SER A 204 -24.42 -28.96 -13.86
N ARG A 205 -23.99 -29.79 -12.90
CA ARG A 205 -23.30 -29.33 -11.67
C ARG A 205 -22.09 -28.44 -11.97
N ARG A 206 -21.30 -28.83 -12.98
CA ARG A 206 -20.16 -28.04 -13.46
C ARG A 206 -20.56 -26.66 -13.97
N GLN A 207 -21.61 -26.60 -14.78
CA GLN A 207 -22.13 -25.34 -15.30
C GLN A 207 -22.61 -24.44 -14.17
N TYR A 208 -23.34 -24.99 -13.19
CA TYR A 208 -23.79 -24.23 -12.02
C TYR A 208 -22.60 -23.57 -11.29
N LEU A 209 -21.56 -24.33 -10.95
CA LEU A 209 -20.42 -23.80 -10.19
C LEU A 209 -19.60 -22.79 -11.00
N LEU A 210 -19.36 -23.06 -12.29
CA LEU A 210 -18.64 -22.15 -13.18
C LEU A 210 -19.42 -20.85 -13.42
N GLU A 211 -20.74 -20.90 -13.53
CA GLU A 211 -21.57 -19.70 -13.63
C GLU A 211 -21.45 -18.84 -12.36
N LYS A 212 -21.56 -19.44 -11.16
CA LYS A 212 -21.38 -18.70 -9.90
C LYS A 212 -19.99 -18.08 -9.79
N PHE A 213 -18.94 -18.85 -10.08
CA PHE A 213 -17.56 -18.36 -10.08
C PHE A 213 -17.37 -17.19 -11.04
N SER A 214 -17.84 -17.33 -12.28
CA SER A 214 -17.69 -16.31 -13.32
C SER A 214 -18.42 -15.01 -12.96
N ILE A 215 -19.59 -15.11 -12.34
CA ILE A 215 -20.37 -13.94 -11.90
C ILE A 215 -19.59 -13.14 -10.84
N VAL A 216 -19.06 -13.79 -9.80
CA VAL A 216 -18.29 -13.08 -8.75
C VAL A 216 -16.98 -12.54 -9.31
N SER A 217 -16.32 -13.30 -10.17
CA SER A 217 -15.10 -12.89 -10.85
C SER A 217 -15.30 -11.63 -11.68
N LEU A 218 -16.39 -11.56 -12.46
CA LEU A 218 -16.75 -10.39 -13.26
C LEU A 218 -17.18 -9.19 -12.40
N TYR A 219 -17.93 -9.42 -11.31
CA TYR A 219 -18.26 -8.33 -10.37
C TYR A 219 -17.04 -7.76 -9.67
N THR A 220 -16.09 -8.63 -9.32
CA THR A 220 -14.81 -8.23 -8.76
C THR A 220 -14.02 -7.41 -9.77
N LEU A 221 -13.93 -7.85 -11.03
CA LEU A 221 -13.25 -7.09 -12.08
C LEU A 221 -13.90 -5.71 -12.30
N ALA A 222 -15.23 -5.65 -12.35
CA ALA A 222 -15.96 -4.39 -12.49
C ALA A 222 -15.71 -3.43 -11.32
N LEU A 223 -15.64 -3.95 -10.09
CA LEU A 223 -15.25 -3.18 -8.90
C LEU A 223 -13.83 -2.63 -9.05
N LEU A 224 -12.86 -3.44 -9.49
CA LEU A 224 -11.46 -3.01 -9.64
C LEU A 224 -11.27 -1.96 -10.74
N VAL A 225 -12.03 -2.07 -11.83
CA VAL A 225 -12.08 -1.02 -12.87
C VAL A 225 -12.66 0.27 -12.30
N LEU A 226 -13.76 0.18 -11.54
CA LEU A 226 -14.34 1.36 -10.89
C LEU A 226 -13.36 2.01 -9.90
N VAL A 227 -12.64 1.21 -9.12
CA VAL A 227 -11.57 1.69 -8.23
C VAL A 227 -10.48 2.40 -9.03
N GLY A 228 -10.01 1.83 -10.14
CA GLY A 228 -9.02 2.47 -10.99
C GLY A 228 -9.50 3.80 -11.56
N LEU A 229 -10.77 3.89 -11.95
CA LEU A 229 -11.38 5.16 -12.36
C LEU A 229 -11.42 6.20 -11.23
N VAL A 230 -11.72 5.77 -10.01
CA VAL A 230 -11.71 6.65 -8.83
C VAL A 230 -10.30 7.13 -8.53
N LEU A 231 -9.29 6.26 -8.57
CA LEU A 231 -7.89 6.65 -8.41
C LEU A 231 -7.48 7.71 -9.43
N VAL A 232 -7.77 7.49 -10.70
CA VAL A 232 -7.45 8.43 -11.78
C VAL A 232 -8.19 9.75 -11.57
N ALA A 233 -9.47 9.72 -11.20
CA ALA A 233 -10.26 10.93 -10.95
C ALA A 233 -9.74 11.71 -9.72
N SER A 234 -9.34 11.00 -8.66
CA SER A 234 -8.80 11.61 -7.45
C SER A 234 -7.40 12.20 -7.69
N ALA A 235 -6.49 11.48 -8.36
CA ALA A 235 -5.18 12.01 -8.73
C ALA A 235 -5.31 13.23 -9.66
N TYR A 236 -6.25 13.19 -10.62
CA TYR A 236 -6.57 14.34 -11.47
C TYR A 236 -7.01 15.56 -10.67
N SER A 237 -7.87 15.38 -9.65
CA SER A 237 -8.34 16.49 -8.83
C SER A 237 -7.24 17.16 -8.00
N LEU A 238 -6.15 16.43 -7.72
CA LEU A 238 -4.99 16.93 -6.98
C LEU A 238 -3.92 17.53 -7.92
N GLY A 239 -4.03 17.35 -9.23
CA GLY A 239 -3.00 17.78 -10.19
C GLY A 239 -1.83 16.80 -10.35
N GLU A 240 -1.92 15.61 -9.75
CA GLU A 240 -0.86 14.59 -9.67
C GLU A 240 -0.78 13.65 -10.89
N LEU A 241 -1.42 13.99 -12.02
CA LEU A 241 -1.29 13.17 -13.24
C LEU A 241 0.04 13.39 -13.98
N ASN A 242 0.83 14.38 -13.57
CA ASN A 242 2.18 14.57 -14.08
C ASN A 242 3.19 13.65 -13.38
N SER A 243 2.97 13.34 -12.10
CA SER A 243 3.78 12.43 -11.29
C SER A 243 3.39 10.97 -11.51
N VAL A 244 2.08 10.66 -11.64
CA VAL A 244 1.61 9.28 -11.88
C VAL A 244 0.78 9.17 -13.14
N SER A 245 1.15 8.23 -14.01
CA SER A 245 0.37 7.98 -15.23
C SER A 245 -1.01 7.41 -14.91
N SER A 246 -2.04 7.88 -15.62
CA SER A 246 -3.41 7.35 -15.47
C SER A 246 -3.52 5.86 -15.81
N SER A 247 -2.68 5.38 -16.75
CA SER A 247 -2.54 3.96 -17.05
C SER A 247 -1.97 3.16 -15.89
N ALA A 248 -0.95 3.67 -15.20
CA ALA A 248 -0.35 3.01 -14.04
C ALA A 248 -1.38 2.80 -12.93
N LEU A 249 -2.18 3.83 -12.61
CA LEU A 249 -3.25 3.75 -11.62
C LEU A 249 -4.34 2.73 -11.99
N MET A 250 -4.71 2.66 -13.27
CA MET A 250 -5.70 1.68 -13.73
C MET A 250 -5.13 0.25 -13.71
N ILE A 251 -3.87 0.08 -14.13
CA ILE A 251 -3.22 -1.24 -14.17
C ILE A 251 -3.00 -1.75 -12.74
N SER A 252 -2.53 -0.91 -11.81
CA SER A 252 -2.31 -1.31 -10.41
C SER A 252 -3.59 -1.78 -9.72
N SER A 253 -4.74 -1.17 -10.03
CA SER A 253 -6.04 -1.62 -9.50
C SER A 253 -6.47 -2.96 -10.13
N VAL A 254 -6.45 -3.06 -11.47
CA VAL A 254 -6.88 -4.26 -12.21
C VAL A 254 -5.97 -5.45 -11.96
N LEU A 255 -4.68 -5.22 -11.67
CA LEU A 255 -3.73 -6.27 -11.32
C LEU A 255 -4.06 -6.99 -10.01
N SER A 256 -4.95 -6.43 -9.19
CA SER A 256 -5.48 -7.14 -8.01
C SER A 256 -6.39 -8.32 -8.38
N TRP A 257 -6.89 -8.38 -9.63
CA TRP A 257 -7.88 -9.37 -10.05
C TRP A 257 -7.41 -10.82 -9.90
N PRO A 258 -6.21 -11.24 -10.37
CA PRO A 258 -5.71 -12.61 -10.19
C PRO A 258 -5.61 -13.04 -8.73
N VAL A 259 -5.21 -12.14 -7.81
CA VAL A 259 -5.17 -12.42 -6.37
C VAL A 259 -6.57 -12.71 -5.85
N PHE A 260 -7.54 -11.86 -6.20
CA PHE A 260 -8.93 -12.06 -5.80
C PHE A 260 -9.56 -13.28 -6.48
N LEU A 261 -9.12 -13.70 -7.67
CA LEU A 261 -9.53 -14.97 -8.25
C LEU A 261 -9.11 -16.15 -7.37
N VAL A 262 -7.89 -16.14 -6.81
CA VAL A 262 -7.46 -17.16 -5.86
C VAL A 262 -8.35 -17.15 -4.61
N VAL A 263 -8.64 -15.96 -4.07
CA VAL A 263 -9.56 -15.79 -2.92
C VAL A 263 -10.94 -16.36 -3.24
N ILE A 264 -11.54 -15.99 -4.37
CA ILE A 264 -12.84 -16.53 -4.81
C ILE A 264 -12.75 -18.06 -4.91
N SER A 265 -11.67 -18.59 -5.48
CA SER A 265 -11.50 -20.02 -5.72
C SER A 265 -11.42 -20.83 -4.42
N ILE A 266 -10.65 -20.35 -3.43
CA ILE A 266 -10.56 -21.02 -2.12
C ILE A 266 -11.87 -20.91 -1.35
N SER A 267 -12.57 -19.78 -1.44
CA SER A 267 -13.89 -19.58 -0.83
C SER A 267 -14.95 -20.50 -1.45
N VAL A 268 -14.94 -20.64 -2.77
CA VAL A 268 -15.82 -21.56 -3.51
C VAL A 268 -15.54 -23.01 -3.12
N LEU A 269 -14.26 -23.40 -3.09
CA LEU A 269 -13.82 -24.73 -2.67
C LEU A 269 -14.27 -25.04 -1.23
N ALA A 270 -14.04 -24.10 -0.30
CA ALA A 270 -14.48 -24.24 1.09
C ALA A 270 -16.00 -24.34 1.20
N GLY A 271 -16.75 -23.55 0.43
CA GLY A 271 -18.21 -23.58 0.38
C GLY A 271 -18.75 -24.94 -0.08
N VAL A 272 -18.19 -25.49 -1.15
CA VAL A 272 -18.53 -26.84 -1.66
C VAL A 272 -18.16 -27.93 -0.67
N TYR A 273 -17.00 -27.83 -0.03
CA TYR A 273 -16.52 -28.86 0.89
C TYR A 273 -17.30 -28.89 2.21
N LEU A 274 -17.62 -27.72 2.78
CA LEU A 274 -18.19 -27.60 4.11
C LEU A 274 -19.72 -27.45 4.15
N GLU A 275 -20.35 -27.04 3.04
CA GLU A 275 -21.82 -26.88 2.90
C GLU A 275 -22.46 -25.98 3.96
N SER A 276 -21.65 -25.18 4.65
CA SER A 276 -22.09 -24.29 5.72
C SER A 276 -21.43 -22.94 5.55
N SER A 277 -22.26 -21.90 5.41
CA SER A 277 -21.81 -20.52 5.25
C SER A 277 -20.86 -20.13 6.38
N ARG A 278 -21.22 -20.47 7.63
CA ARG A 278 -20.41 -20.12 8.81
C ARG A 278 -19.01 -20.75 8.77
N LYS A 279 -18.91 -22.05 8.49
CA LYS A 279 -17.62 -22.76 8.48
C LYS A 279 -16.75 -22.32 7.30
N ALA A 280 -17.35 -22.22 6.11
CA ALA A 280 -16.62 -21.87 4.89
C ALA A 280 -16.15 -20.41 4.89
N VAL A 281 -16.95 -19.45 5.41
CA VAL A 281 -16.48 -18.07 5.62
C VAL A 281 -15.29 -18.06 6.57
N GLY A 282 -15.35 -18.82 7.67
CA GLY A 282 -14.24 -18.94 8.62
C GLY A 282 -12.94 -19.41 7.95
N VAL A 283 -13.00 -20.48 7.13
CA VAL A 283 -11.84 -20.97 6.38
C VAL A 283 -11.31 -19.92 5.41
N SER A 284 -12.19 -19.24 4.68
CA SER A 284 -11.80 -18.18 3.76
C SER A 284 -11.09 -17.03 4.48
N PHE A 285 -11.58 -16.64 5.66
CA PHE A 285 -11.01 -15.53 6.43
C PHE A 285 -9.66 -15.91 7.03
N ILE A 286 -9.55 -17.12 7.60
CA ILE A 286 -8.29 -17.65 8.12
C ILE A 286 -7.24 -17.70 7.01
N PHE A 287 -7.61 -18.14 5.80
CA PHE A 287 -6.72 -18.14 4.66
C PHE A 287 -6.18 -16.73 4.37
N ILE A 288 -7.05 -15.72 4.22
CA ILE A 288 -6.64 -14.34 3.94
C ILE A 288 -5.75 -13.78 5.06
N LEU A 289 -6.12 -14.00 6.32
CA LEU A 289 -5.36 -13.51 7.48
C LEU A 289 -3.98 -14.16 7.59
N ILE A 290 -3.86 -15.46 7.32
CA ILE A 290 -2.56 -16.15 7.28
C ILE A 290 -1.72 -15.58 6.14
N GLN A 291 -2.30 -15.42 4.95
CA GLN A 291 -1.58 -14.88 3.79
C GLN A 291 -1.02 -13.48 4.08
N TYR A 292 -1.83 -12.62 4.69
CA TYR A 292 -1.41 -11.28 5.12
C TYR A 292 -0.33 -11.33 6.21
N GLY A 293 -0.57 -12.09 7.29
CA GLY A 293 0.36 -12.18 8.41
C GLY A 293 1.72 -12.77 8.02
N VAL A 294 1.73 -13.81 7.17
CA VAL A 294 2.97 -14.42 6.68
C VAL A 294 3.73 -13.45 5.77
N ASN A 295 3.02 -12.67 4.94
CA ASN A 295 3.66 -11.65 4.10
C ASN A 295 4.33 -10.58 4.97
N MET A 296 3.58 -10.04 5.93
CA MET A 296 4.05 -9.03 6.86
C MET A 296 5.27 -9.50 7.67
N VAL A 297 5.30 -10.77 8.11
CA VAL A 297 6.45 -11.34 8.81
C VAL A 297 7.66 -11.48 7.89
N GLY A 298 7.44 -11.83 6.62
CA GLY A 298 8.51 -11.91 5.63
C GLY A 298 9.13 -10.55 5.30
N ASP A 299 8.39 -9.46 5.53
CA ASP A 299 8.84 -8.09 5.36
C ASP A 299 9.67 -7.55 6.55
N LEU A 300 9.75 -8.27 7.68
CA LEU A 300 10.47 -7.80 8.88
C LEU A 300 12.00 -7.99 8.83
N THR A 301 12.49 -9.00 8.11
CA THR A 301 13.92 -9.32 8.05
C THR A 301 14.22 -10.19 6.83
N GLU A 302 15.39 -9.98 6.22
CA GLU A 302 15.89 -10.77 5.08
C GLU A 302 15.85 -12.29 5.35
N GLY A 303 16.11 -12.71 6.60
CA GLY A 303 16.09 -14.13 6.97
C GLY A 303 14.71 -14.81 6.88
N LEU A 304 13.62 -14.03 6.80
CA LEU A 304 12.24 -14.51 6.71
C LEU A 304 11.61 -14.25 5.33
N GLU A 305 12.32 -13.63 4.40
CA GLU A 305 11.80 -13.27 3.07
C GLU A 305 11.27 -14.49 2.30
N TYR A 306 11.90 -15.66 2.48
CA TYR A 306 11.46 -16.93 1.86
C TYR A 306 10.00 -17.30 2.19
N LEU A 307 9.45 -16.79 3.30
CA LEU A 307 8.05 -17.00 3.67
C LEU A 307 7.10 -16.35 2.65
N LYS A 308 7.50 -15.23 2.04
CA LYS A 308 6.71 -14.51 1.03
C LYS A 308 6.47 -15.37 -0.22
N THR A 309 7.37 -16.30 -0.55
CA THR A 309 7.18 -17.22 -1.68
C THR A 309 5.91 -18.10 -1.52
N TYR A 310 5.45 -18.32 -0.30
CA TYR A 310 4.22 -19.07 0.00
C TYR A 310 2.96 -18.19 0.08
N THR A 311 3.09 -16.87 -0.07
CA THR A 311 1.97 -15.95 -0.03
C THR A 311 1.52 -15.59 -1.46
N ILE A 312 0.21 -15.48 -1.66
CA ILE A 312 -0.37 -14.98 -2.92
C ILE A 312 -0.11 -13.48 -3.09
N ILE A 313 0.19 -12.79 -2.00
CA ILE A 313 0.44 -11.35 -1.94
C ILE A 313 1.79 -11.02 -2.59
N ASN A 314 2.79 -11.88 -2.40
CA ASN A 314 4.10 -11.70 -3.03
C ASN A 314 4.05 -11.68 -4.56
N TYR A 315 3.08 -12.37 -5.17
CA TYR A 315 2.88 -12.41 -6.62
C TYR A 315 1.99 -11.25 -7.12
N TRP A 316 1.55 -10.36 -6.23
CA TRP A 316 0.78 -9.18 -6.57
C TRP A 316 1.68 -7.95 -6.63
N ASN A 317 2.47 -7.85 -7.71
CA ASN A 317 3.39 -6.74 -7.88
C ASN A 317 2.68 -5.49 -8.43
N TYR A 318 1.88 -4.84 -7.58
CA TYR A 318 1.20 -3.58 -7.92
C TYR A 318 2.17 -2.39 -7.99
N GLU A 319 3.29 -2.45 -7.27
CA GLU A 319 4.31 -1.39 -7.23
C GLU A 319 4.93 -1.20 -8.61
N ALA A 320 5.35 -2.29 -9.26
CA ALA A 320 5.83 -2.23 -10.64
C ALA A 320 4.85 -1.51 -11.58
N ALA A 321 3.54 -1.72 -11.41
CA ALA A 321 2.54 -1.02 -12.21
C ALA A 321 2.47 0.48 -11.90
N LEU A 322 2.61 0.90 -10.63
CA LEU A 322 2.60 2.30 -10.21
C LEU A 322 3.81 3.06 -10.74
N TYR A 323 4.99 2.46 -10.67
CA TYR A 323 6.26 3.02 -11.19
C TYR A 323 6.39 2.91 -12.72
N GLY A 324 5.39 2.35 -13.42
CA GLY A 324 5.41 2.19 -14.87
C GLY A 324 6.36 1.11 -15.38
N GLU A 325 6.82 0.23 -14.49
CA GLU A 325 7.64 -0.93 -14.82
C GLU A 325 6.81 -2.07 -15.42
N ALA A 326 7.50 -3.01 -16.06
CA ALA A 326 6.86 -4.18 -16.65
C ALA A 326 6.41 -5.16 -15.55
N VAL A 327 5.10 -5.37 -15.46
CA VAL A 327 4.52 -6.39 -14.57
C VAL A 327 4.99 -7.78 -15.00
N SER A 328 5.47 -8.56 -14.03
CA SER A 328 5.89 -9.95 -14.22
C SER A 328 4.73 -10.83 -14.71
N ALA A 329 4.84 -11.29 -15.97
CA ALA A 329 3.87 -12.24 -16.54
C ALA A 329 3.88 -13.58 -15.80
N TYR A 330 5.00 -13.95 -15.18
CA TYR A 330 5.13 -15.15 -14.37
C TYR A 330 4.22 -15.09 -13.14
N ASP A 331 4.23 -13.97 -12.40
CA ASP A 331 3.47 -13.82 -11.16
C ASP A 331 1.96 -13.85 -11.42
N VAL A 332 1.52 -13.11 -12.44
CA VAL A 332 0.13 -13.14 -12.91
C VAL A 332 -0.26 -14.53 -13.38
N GLY A 333 0.59 -15.18 -14.17
CA GLY A 333 0.36 -16.54 -14.66
C GLY A 333 0.24 -17.55 -13.53
N PHE A 334 1.09 -17.45 -12.51
CA PHE A 334 1.06 -18.31 -11.32
C PHE A 334 -0.27 -18.18 -10.57
N LEU A 335 -0.73 -16.96 -10.29
CA LEU A 335 -2.02 -16.71 -9.61
C LEU A 335 -3.21 -17.25 -10.40
N LEU A 336 -3.21 -17.06 -11.73
CA LEU A 336 -4.25 -17.60 -12.61
C LEU A 336 -4.27 -19.14 -12.63
N VAL A 337 -3.10 -19.77 -12.71
CA VAL A 337 -2.98 -21.24 -12.65
C VAL A 337 -3.42 -21.77 -11.30
N LEU A 338 -3.01 -21.12 -10.20
CA LEU A 338 -3.42 -21.50 -8.84
C LEU A 338 -4.94 -21.41 -8.67
N SER A 339 -5.57 -20.33 -9.12
CA SER A 339 -7.03 -20.18 -9.13
C SER A 339 -7.70 -21.29 -9.96
N ALA A 340 -7.17 -21.58 -11.15
CA ALA A 340 -7.71 -22.65 -12.00
C ALA A 340 -7.63 -24.02 -11.33
N VAL A 341 -6.51 -24.35 -10.68
CA VAL A 341 -6.33 -25.62 -9.95
C VAL A 341 -7.33 -25.73 -8.78
N LEU A 342 -7.54 -24.64 -8.03
CA LEU A 342 -8.51 -24.61 -6.93
C LEU A 342 -9.95 -24.79 -7.42
N ILE A 343 -10.34 -24.14 -8.52
CA ILE A 343 -11.67 -24.31 -9.12
C ILE A 343 -11.87 -25.70 -9.71
N VAL A 344 -10.86 -26.26 -10.39
CA VAL A 344 -10.93 -27.64 -10.87
C VAL A 344 -11.10 -28.61 -9.70
N SER A 345 -10.39 -28.38 -8.59
CA SER A 345 -10.55 -29.17 -7.37
C SER A 345 -11.97 -29.07 -6.81
N ALA A 346 -12.54 -27.85 -6.77
CA ALA A 346 -13.91 -27.63 -6.33
C ALA A 346 -14.93 -28.34 -7.23
N LEU A 347 -14.74 -28.31 -8.56
CA LEU A 347 -15.57 -29.02 -9.52
C LEU A 347 -15.52 -30.54 -9.33
N VAL A 348 -14.33 -31.11 -9.16
CA VAL A 348 -14.17 -32.56 -8.95
C VAL A 348 -14.84 -33.00 -7.65
N ILE A 349 -14.73 -32.21 -6.58
CA ILE A 349 -15.39 -32.50 -5.31
C ILE A 349 -16.91 -32.39 -5.48
N PHE A 350 -17.41 -31.32 -6.11
CA PHE A 350 -18.84 -31.09 -6.30
C PHE A 350 -19.52 -32.16 -7.18
N ASP A 351 -18.81 -32.69 -8.18
CA ASP A 351 -19.29 -33.78 -9.03
C ASP A 351 -19.43 -35.09 -8.25
N ARG A 352 -18.53 -35.37 -7.31
CA ARG A 352 -18.49 -36.63 -6.55
C ARG A 352 -19.34 -36.61 -5.29
N LYS A 353 -19.71 -35.44 -4.78
CA LYS A 353 -20.46 -35.30 -3.55
C LYS A 353 -21.94 -35.60 -3.77
N ASP A 354 -22.54 -36.35 -2.86
CA ASP A 354 -23.99 -36.46 -2.79
C ASP A 354 -24.56 -35.13 -2.29
N ILE A 355 -25.65 -34.69 -2.89
CA ILE A 355 -26.31 -33.46 -2.47
C ILE A 355 -27.23 -33.84 -1.31
N PRO A 356 -27.05 -33.24 -0.12
CA PRO A 356 -27.96 -33.48 0.98
C PRO A 356 -29.36 -33.01 0.59
N VAL A 357 -30.33 -33.92 0.74
CA VAL A 357 -31.77 -33.69 0.52
C VAL A 357 -32.35 -32.92 1.69
#